data_AF-A0A3P8X610-F1
#
_entry.id   AF-A0A3P8X610-F1
#
_cell.length_a   1.000
_cell.length_b   1.000
_cell.length_c   1.000
_cell.angle_alpha   90.00
_cell.angle_beta   90.00
_cell.angle_gamma   90.00
#
_symmetry.space_group_name_H-M   'P 1'
#
loop_
_entity.id
_entity.type
_entity.pdbx_description
1 polymer ?
#
loop_
_entity_poly.entity_id
_entity_poly.type
_entity_poly.pdbx_seq_one_letter_code
_entity_poly.pdbx_strand_id
1 'polypeptide(L)'
;ADTGTGGPRCWTWTVNMLDYLVQSGDISRPDGLQATWYHRANKKEEMNKALASDAMILEADVTLEGYGTVSEQPIPIMAHPPDIFSDNTLGQWLDAVLTSRKGIKLDFKTLASVGHSLDLLQQKNSTQEINRPVWLNADVLPGPNTPDFLIQERFPVVTLSPGWKVSVTNTAQGSTPYIYCITEGVSDQLHLVTFPVHALLVRKGWQHLSWLLRQSSRFSLTLWQGSIHPNVSDLLFVRDNTHPSRVYYDIYEPTLSLFKEAAGQTLKKTFQSKRFLFSQRCGTTNQSRFR
;
A
#
# COMPACT_ATOMS: atom_id res chain seq x y z
N ALA A 1 -23.29 40.05 10.07
CA ALA A 1 -23.70 38.70 9.63
C ALA A 1 -23.23 38.57 8.20
N ASP A 2 -22.07 37.95 8.02
CA ASP A 2 -21.55 37.62 6.69
C ASP A 2 -21.18 36.14 6.75
N THR A 3 -22.07 35.32 6.20
CA THR A 3 -21.94 33.86 6.15
C THR A 3 -21.01 33.52 5.01
N GLY A 4 -19.71 33.46 5.31
CA GLY A 4 -18.69 33.00 4.38
C GLY A 4 -18.93 31.53 4.01
N THR A 5 -19.50 31.32 2.84
CA THR A 5 -19.64 30.03 2.19
C THR A 5 -18.25 29.49 1.87
N GLY A 6 -17.84 28.44 2.60
CA GLY A 6 -16.61 27.71 2.33
C GLY A 6 -16.64 27.15 0.92
N GLY A 7 -15.82 27.72 0.03
CA GLY A 7 -15.57 27.16 -1.29
C GLY A 7 -15.01 25.72 -1.19
N PRO A 8 -15.09 24.93 -2.29
CA PRO A 8 -14.62 23.56 -2.29
C PRO A 8 -13.14 23.53 -1.90
N ARG A 9 -12.82 22.85 -0.80
CA ARG A 9 -11.43 22.61 -0.39
C ARG A 9 -10.74 21.90 -1.54
N CYS A 10 -9.77 22.58 -2.15
CA CYS A 10 -8.95 22.00 -3.20
C CYS A 10 -8.09 20.91 -2.55
N TRP A 11 -8.41 19.65 -2.81
CA TRP A 11 -7.64 18.47 -2.42
C TRP A 11 -6.30 18.50 -3.15
N THR A 12 -5.34 19.28 -2.67
CA THR A 12 -4.16 19.64 -3.47
C THR A 12 -3.06 18.60 -3.47
N TRP A 13 -3.06 17.60 -2.59
CA TRP A 13 -1.99 16.61 -2.56
C TRP A 13 -2.49 15.24 -2.13
N THR A 14 -2.33 14.23 -3.00
CA THR A 14 -2.32 12.83 -2.58
C THR A 14 -1.09 12.63 -1.69
N VAL A 15 -1.27 12.38 -0.40
CA VAL A 15 -0.14 12.11 0.50
C VAL A 15 0.37 10.70 0.18
N ASN A 16 1.52 10.60 -0.49
CA ASN A 16 2.17 9.33 -0.73
C ASN A 16 2.66 8.74 0.60
N MET A 17 2.47 7.44 0.79
CA MET A 17 2.85 6.75 2.03
C MET A 17 4.32 6.94 2.39
N LEU A 18 5.22 6.72 1.43
CA LEU A 18 6.66 6.80 1.69
C LEU A 18 7.13 8.23 1.90
N ASP A 19 6.55 9.20 1.20
CA ASP A 19 6.90 10.61 1.42
C ASP A 19 6.45 11.06 2.81
N TYR A 20 5.27 10.63 3.26
CA TYR A 20 4.79 10.86 4.62
C TYR A 20 5.74 10.25 5.66
N LEU A 21 6.14 8.99 5.48
CA LEU A 21 7.07 8.32 6.39
C LEU A 21 8.47 8.96 6.42
N VAL A 22 8.90 9.59 5.32
CA VAL A 22 10.13 10.39 5.29
C VAL A 22 9.93 11.70 6.06
N GLN A 23 8.84 12.42 5.80
CA GLN A 23 8.54 13.69 6.46
C GLN A 23 8.35 13.54 7.96
N SER A 24 7.80 12.40 8.40
CA SER A 24 7.61 12.05 9.80
C SER A 24 8.90 11.57 10.50
N GLY A 25 9.98 11.36 9.74
CA GLY A 25 11.27 10.87 10.25
C GLY A 25 11.30 9.37 10.54
N ASP A 26 10.27 8.60 10.14
CA ASP A 26 10.21 7.16 10.39
C ASP A 26 11.14 6.37 9.45
N ILE A 27 11.38 6.88 8.23
CA ILE A 27 12.35 6.32 7.28
C ILE A 27 13.25 7.41 6.67
N SER A 28 14.46 7.03 6.28
CA SER A 28 15.48 7.98 5.78
C SER A 28 15.32 8.39 4.31
N ARG A 29 14.54 7.62 3.55
CA ARG A 29 14.31 7.80 2.10
C ARG A 29 13.07 7.01 1.67
N PRO A 30 12.44 7.35 0.53
CA PRO A 30 11.26 6.63 0.06
C PRO A 30 11.65 5.25 -0.49
N ASP A 31 11.60 4.24 0.37
CA ASP A 31 11.97 2.85 0.10
C ASP A 31 10.95 1.93 0.76
N GLY A 32 10.11 1.26 -0.04
CA GLY A 32 9.02 0.42 0.50
C GLY A 32 9.48 -0.81 1.27
N LEU A 33 10.77 -1.14 1.27
CA LEU A 33 11.36 -2.15 2.17
C LEU A 33 11.54 -1.64 3.61
N GLN A 34 11.58 -0.32 3.82
CA GLN A 34 11.69 0.29 5.15
C GLN A 34 10.33 0.47 5.82
N ALA A 35 9.24 0.56 5.04
CA ALA A 35 7.89 0.61 5.58
C ALA A 35 7.56 -0.68 6.35
N THR A 36 6.97 -0.53 7.53
CA THR A 36 6.56 -1.64 8.41
C THR A 36 5.07 -1.59 8.67
N TRP A 37 4.48 -2.76 8.85
CA TRP A 37 3.03 -2.96 8.93
C TRP A 37 2.69 -3.65 10.25
N TYR A 38 1.60 -3.23 10.88
CA TYR A 38 0.90 -4.03 11.89
C TYR A 38 -0.38 -4.54 11.25
N HIS A 39 -0.52 -5.86 11.16
CA HIS A 39 -1.66 -6.50 10.50
C HIS A 39 -2.80 -6.78 11.46
N ARG A 40 -4.02 -6.71 10.93
CA ARG A 40 -5.25 -7.09 11.64
C ARG A 40 -5.39 -6.40 12.99
N ALA A 41 -5.15 -5.10 13.03
CA ALA A 41 -5.35 -4.25 14.21
C ALA A 41 -6.86 -4.04 14.51
N ASN A 42 -7.62 -5.13 14.52
CA ASN A 42 -9.07 -5.12 14.43
C ASN A 42 -9.72 -4.81 15.78
N LYS A 43 -9.37 -5.58 16.82
CA LYS A 43 -9.89 -5.41 18.18
C LYS A 43 -9.22 -4.22 18.87
N LYS A 44 -9.88 -3.63 19.88
CA LYS A 44 -9.29 -2.50 20.62
C LYS A 44 -7.94 -2.85 21.25
N GLU A 45 -7.80 -4.08 21.75
CA GLU A 45 -6.54 -4.58 22.30
C GLU A 45 -5.42 -4.56 21.24
N GLU A 46 -5.66 -5.15 20.07
CA GLU A 46 -4.66 -5.21 18.98
C GLU A 46 -4.35 -3.84 18.40
N MET A 47 -5.35 -2.97 18.26
CA MET A 47 -5.15 -1.57 17.88
C MET A 47 -4.24 -0.85 18.88
N ASN A 48 -4.46 -1.01 20.18
CA ASN A 48 -3.63 -0.38 21.21
C ASN A 48 -2.18 -0.91 21.19
N LYS A 49 -1.99 -2.22 20.98
CA LYS A 49 -0.66 -2.81 20.76
C LYS A 49 0.02 -2.21 19.53
N ALA A 50 -0.71 -2.08 18.43
CA ALA A 50 -0.19 -1.50 17.19
C ALA A 50 0.21 -0.03 17.36
N LEU A 51 -0.60 0.76 18.05
CA LEU A 51 -0.32 2.17 18.35
C LEU A 51 0.94 2.34 19.20
N ALA A 52 1.17 1.44 20.16
CA ALA A 52 2.34 1.44 21.03
C ALA A 52 3.61 0.85 20.39
N SER A 53 3.48 0.14 19.26
CA SER A 53 4.61 -0.51 18.58
C SER A 53 5.39 0.44 17.66
N ASP A 54 6.52 -0.04 17.13
CA ASP A 54 7.30 0.66 16.10
C ASP A 54 6.75 0.50 14.67
N ALA A 55 5.64 -0.23 14.48
CA ALA A 55 5.03 -0.37 13.17
C ALA A 55 4.60 0.99 12.61
N MET A 56 4.88 1.27 11.35
CA MET A 56 4.62 2.59 10.76
C MET A 56 3.20 2.72 10.21
N ILE A 57 2.63 1.60 9.75
CA ILE A 57 1.32 1.55 9.08
C ILE A 57 0.45 0.53 9.80
N LEU A 58 -0.77 0.93 10.14
CA LEU A 58 -1.76 0.04 10.73
C LEU A 58 -2.71 -0.43 9.65
N GLU A 59 -2.77 -1.74 9.49
CA GLU A 59 -3.72 -2.44 8.63
C GLU A 59 -4.83 -3.03 9.50
N ALA A 60 -6.09 -2.86 9.07
CA ALA A 60 -7.24 -3.46 9.71
C ALA A 60 -8.32 -3.81 8.69
N ASP A 61 -8.98 -4.94 8.94
CA ASP A 61 -10.02 -5.50 8.08
C ASP A 61 -11.35 -4.80 8.35
N VAL A 62 -12.07 -4.40 7.30
CA VAL A 62 -13.36 -3.70 7.41
C VAL A 62 -14.49 -4.55 6.84
N THR A 63 -15.55 -4.72 7.63
CA THR A 63 -16.82 -5.32 7.22
C THR A 63 -17.99 -4.57 7.87
N LEU A 64 -19.21 -5.08 7.73
CA LEU A 64 -20.41 -4.58 8.41
C LEU A 64 -20.73 -5.40 9.66
N GLU A 65 -21.27 -4.73 10.68
CA GLU A 65 -21.78 -5.42 11.86
C GLU A 65 -22.91 -6.38 11.47
N GLY A 66 -22.79 -7.66 11.89
CA GLY A 66 -23.73 -8.71 11.52
C GLY A 66 -23.65 -9.13 10.04
N TYR A 67 -22.56 -8.83 9.33
CA TYR A 67 -22.42 -9.12 7.88
C TYR A 67 -22.88 -10.54 7.50
N GLY A 68 -23.74 -10.62 6.47
CA GLY A 68 -24.26 -11.89 5.95
C GLY A 68 -25.34 -12.54 6.81
N THR A 69 -25.91 -11.81 7.79
CA THR A 69 -27.00 -12.30 8.65
C THR A 69 -28.22 -11.38 8.56
N VAL A 70 -29.36 -11.84 9.10
CA VAL A 70 -30.58 -11.02 9.23
C VAL A 70 -30.41 -9.79 10.13
N SER A 71 -29.34 -9.75 10.93
CA SER A 71 -29.02 -8.66 11.85
C SER A 71 -28.02 -7.66 11.27
N GLU A 72 -27.64 -7.79 9.99
CA GLU A 72 -26.69 -6.89 9.34
C GLU A 72 -27.11 -5.41 9.51
N GLN A 73 -26.17 -4.58 9.96
CA GLN A 73 -26.34 -3.13 10.12
C GLN A 73 -25.36 -2.37 9.22
N PRO A 74 -25.71 -1.17 8.75
CA PRO A 74 -24.82 -0.30 7.96
C PRO A 74 -23.74 0.38 8.82
N ILE A 75 -23.14 -0.37 9.76
CA ILE A 75 -22.14 0.09 10.70
C ILE A 75 -20.82 -0.61 10.35
N PRO A 76 -19.84 0.12 9.77
CA PRO A 76 -18.53 -0.45 9.50
C PRO A 76 -17.80 -0.79 10.80
N ILE A 77 -17.35 -2.04 10.89
CA ILE A 77 -16.60 -2.56 12.03
C ILE A 77 -15.26 -3.12 11.57
N MET A 78 -14.31 -3.13 12.50
CA MET A 78 -13.00 -3.73 12.29
C MET A 78 -13.07 -5.23 12.53
N ALA A 79 -13.28 -6.01 11.47
CA ALA A 79 -13.36 -7.46 11.54
C ALA A 79 -13.09 -8.16 10.20
N HIS A 80 -12.54 -9.37 10.30
CA HIS A 80 -12.35 -10.29 9.18
C HIS A 80 -13.28 -11.50 9.38
N PRO A 81 -14.11 -11.89 8.40
CA PRO A 81 -14.90 -13.11 8.49
C PRO A 81 -14.05 -14.35 8.87
N PRO A 82 -14.52 -15.25 9.74
CA PRO A 82 -15.91 -15.41 10.18
C PRO A 82 -16.37 -14.44 11.27
N ASP A 83 -15.50 -13.58 11.80
CA ASP A 83 -15.92 -12.55 12.74
C ASP A 83 -16.77 -11.50 12.02
N ILE A 84 -18.03 -11.41 12.40
CA ILE A 84 -19.01 -10.44 11.90
C ILE A 84 -19.44 -9.44 12.97
N PHE A 85 -18.79 -9.49 14.14
CA PHE A 85 -18.95 -8.54 15.24
C PHE A 85 -17.56 -8.14 15.75
N SER A 86 -17.45 -6.90 16.25
CA SER A 86 -16.20 -6.39 16.81
C SER A 86 -16.47 -5.47 17.98
N ASP A 87 -15.54 -5.43 18.93
CA ASP A 87 -15.54 -4.44 20.02
C ASP A 87 -15.07 -3.06 19.55
N ASN A 88 -14.73 -2.94 18.26
CA ASN A 88 -14.17 -1.75 17.65
C ASN A 88 -14.88 -1.44 16.32
N THR A 89 -15.61 -0.33 16.27
CA THR A 89 -16.15 0.19 15.02
C THR A 89 -15.06 0.91 14.23
N LEU A 90 -15.22 1.09 12.91
CA LEU A 90 -14.29 1.91 12.12
C LEU A 90 -14.19 3.33 12.68
N GLY A 91 -15.31 3.91 13.14
CA GLY A 91 -15.31 5.24 13.75
C GLY A 91 -14.42 5.33 14.99
N GLN A 92 -14.55 4.36 15.91
CA GLN A 92 -13.73 4.27 17.12
C GLN A 92 -12.25 4.03 16.81
N TRP A 93 -11.99 3.16 15.83
CA TRP A 93 -10.63 2.88 15.38
C TRP A 93 -9.97 4.12 14.76
N LEU A 94 -10.69 4.85 13.90
CA LEU A 94 -10.21 6.10 13.32
C LEU A 94 -9.94 7.15 14.41
N ASP A 95 -10.81 7.27 15.42
CA ASP A 95 -10.58 8.20 16.53
C ASP A 95 -9.26 7.92 17.25
N ALA A 96 -8.96 6.65 17.53
CA ALA A 96 -7.71 6.27 18.15
C ALA A 96 -6.50 6.46 17.21
N VAL A 97 -6.58 5.97 15.97
CA VAL A 97 -5.45 6.02 15.03
C VAL A 97 -5.13 7.45 14.62
N LEU A 98 -6.13 8.32 14.48
CA LEU A 98 -5.93 9.73 14.14
C LEU A 98 -5.18 10.52 15.23
N THR A 99 -5.11 10.02 16.47
CA THR A 99 -4.28 10.61 17.54
C THR A 99 -2.78 10.29 17.42
N SER A 100 -2.40 9.36 16.53
CA SER A 100 -1.02 8.91 16.34
C SER A 100 -0.38 9.51 15.06
N ARG A 101 0.81 9.07 14.69
CA ARG A 101 1.43 9.33 13.38
C ARG A 101 1.30 8.17 12.38
N LYS A 102 0.58 7.10 12.72
CA LYS A 102 0.52 5.88 11.91
C LYS A 102 -0.16 6.12 10.57
N GLY A 103 0.38 5.54 9.49
CA GLY A 103 -0.35 5.42 8.21
C GLY A 103 -1.54 4.46 8.36
N ILE A 104 -2.55 4.60 7.50
CA ILE A 104 -3.78 3.80 7.56
C ILE A 104 -3.88 2.92 6.31
N LYS A 105 -4.16 1.62 6.49
CA LYS A 105 -4.60 0.70 5.43
C LYS A 105 -5.88 0.00 5.87
N LEU A 106 -6.98 0.30 5.19
CA LEU A 106 -8.27 -0.35 5.42
C LEU A 106 -8.42 -1.49 4.42
N ASP A 107 -8.59 -2.72 4.90
CA ASP A 107 -8.76 -3.92 4.06
C ASP A 107 -10.23 -4.38 4.03
N PHE A 108 -10.95 -3.96 2.99
CA PHE A 108 -12.38 -4.21 2.85
C PHE A 108 -12.69 -5.67 2.51
N LYS A 109 -13.51 -6.32 3.35
CA LYS A 109 -13.98 -7.71 3.17
C LYS A 109 -15.36 -7.80 2.53
N THR A 110 -16.06 -6.68 2.41
CA THR A 110 -17.29 -6.57 1.62
C THR A 110 -17.43 -5.20 0.96
N LEU A 111 -17.88 -5.17 -0.31
CA LEU A 111 -18.14 -3.94 -1.05
C LEU A 111 -19.20 -3.06 -0.34
N ALA A 112 -20.16 -3.68 0.35
CA ALA A 112 -21.21 -2.97 1.09
C ALA A 112 -20.66 -2.04 2.19
N SER A 113 -19.47 -2.32 2.72
CA SER A 113 -18.85 -1.50 3.77
C SER A 113 -18.11 -0.28 3.23
N VAL A 114 -17.77 -0.23 1.94
CA VAL A 114 -16.93 0.83 1.35
C VAL A 114 -17.61 2.19 1.44
N GLY A 115 -18.87 2.31 1.02
CA GLY A 115 -19.60 3.59 1.03
C GLY A 115 -19.73 4.18 2.43
N HIS A 116 -20.17 3.36 3.39
CA HIS A 116 -20.29 3.77 4.79
C HIS A 116 -18.94 4.15 5.41
N SER A 117 -17.85 3.49 4.99
CA SER A 117 -16.50 3.82 5.47
C SER A 117 -15.97 5.12 4.89
N LEU A 118 -16.26 5.40 3.62
CA LEU A 118 -15.94 6.68 2.98
C LEU A 118 -16.70 7.83 3.64
N ASP A 119 -17.96 7.63 4.03
CA ASP A 119 -18.74 8.64 4.77
C ASP A 119 -18.09 8.97 6.11
N LEU A 120 -17.63 7.95 6.85
CA LEU A 120 -16.90 8.14 8.11
C LEU A 120 -15.57 8.86 7.89
N LEU A 121 -14.79 8.49 6.87
CA LEU A 121 -13.53 9.17 6.53
C LEU A 121 -13.77 10.65 6.18
N GLN A 122 -14.79 10.93 5.38
CA GLN A 122 -15.18 12.30 5.01
C GLN A 122 -15.60 13.11 6.24
N GLN A 123 -16.40 12.52 7.13
CA GLN A 123 -16.80 13.14 8.39
C GLN A 123 -15.58 13.46 9.25
N LYS A 124 -14.69 12.49 9.51
CA LYS A 124 -13.49 12.69 10.32
C LYS A 124 -12.55 13.72 9.71
N ASN A 125 -12.39 13.73 8.39
CA ASN A 125 -11.58 14.72 7.71
C ASN A 125 -12.16 16.14 7.82
N SER A 126 -13.49 16.26 7.81
CA SER A 126 -14.14 17.55 8.01
C SER A 126 -14.00 18.07 9.44
N THR A 127 -13.93 17.19 10.43
CA THR A 127 -13.87 17.58 11.86
C THR A 127 -12.45 17.81 12.39
N GLN A 128 -11.45 17.02 11.96
CA GLN A 128 -10.09 17.11 12.51
C GLN A 128 -8.95 17.08 11.49
N GLU A 129 -9.28 17.09 10.18
CA GLU A 129 -8.33 16.97 9.06
C GLU A 129 -7.47 15.69 9.10
N ILE A 130 -7.65 14.82 8.10
CA ILE A 130 -6.82 13.62 7.96
C ILE A 130 -5.53 14.02 7.23
N ASN A 131 -4.48 14.26 8.00
CA ASN A 131 -3.17 14.72 7.54
C ASN A 131 -2.16 13.59 7.25
N ARG A 132 -2.66 12.39 6.94
CA ARG A 132 -1.84 11.18 6.75
C ARG A 132 -2.40 10.32 5.62
N PRO A 133 -1.57 9.46 5.04
CA PRO A 133 -1.98 8.60 3.94
C PRO A 133 -3.00 7.55 4.40
N VAL A 134 -4.07 7.41 3.62
CA VAL A 134 -5.09 6.37 3.76
C VAL A 134 -5.06 5.48 2.54
N TRP A 135 -4.90 4.19 2.77
CA TRP A 135 -4.96 3.14 1.75
C TRP A 135 -6.28 2.41 1.84
N LEU A 136 -6.93 2.24 0.69
CA LEU A 136 -8.12 1.43 0.56
C LEU A 136 -7.72 0.14 -0.17
N ASN A 137 -7.46 -0.91 0.60
CA ASN A 137 -7.28 -2.25 0.07
C ASN A 137 -8.65 -2.92 -0.05
N ALA A 138 -8.94 -3.52 -1.19
CA ALA A 138 -10.24 -4.15 -1.40
C ALA A 138 -10.06 -5.44 -2.17
N ASP A 139 -10.06 -6.58 -1.47
CA ASP A 139 -10.11 -7.93 -2.04
C ASP A 139 -11.52 -8.30 -2.55
N VAL A 140 -12.35 -7.30 -2.80
CA VAL A 140 -13.80 -7.41 -3.03
C VAL A 140 -14.25 -6.82 -4.35
N LEU A 141 -13.33 -6.27 -5.14
CA LEU A 141 -13.67 -5.66 -6.41
C LEU A 141 -13.95 -6.75 -7.47
N PRO A 142 -15.14 -6.76 -8.09
CA PRO A 142 -15.43 -7.62 -9.23
C PRO A 142 -14.75 -7.04 -10.47
N GLY A 143 -13.46 -7.34 -10.63
CA GLY A 143 -12.72 -6.96 -11.82
C GLY A 143 -12.60 -5.45 -12.03
N PRO A 144 -12.43 -4.98 -13.29
CA PRO A 144 -12.01 -3.61 -13.61
C PRO A 144 -13.04 -2.52 -13.28
N ASN A 145 -14.19 -2.84 -12.69
CA ASN A 145 -15.20 -1.85 -12.34
C ASN A 145 -15.07 -1.46 -10.86
N THR A 146 -13.89 -0.96 -10.48
CA THR A 146 -13.69 -0.30 -9.19
C THR A 146 -14.72 0.82 -9.05
N PRO A 147 -15.39 1.01 -7.89
CA PRO A 147 -16.29 2.14 -7.68
C PRO A 147 -15.49 3.46 -7.52
N ASP A 148 -14.64 3.77 -8.50
CA ASP A 148 -13.75 4.94 -8.55
C ASP A 148 -14.52 6.24 -8.35
N PHE A 149 -15.72 6.33 -8.93
CA PHE A 149 -16.61 7.49 -8.78
C PHE A 149 -17.00 7.73 -7.32
N LEU A 150 -17.39 6.68 -6.58
CA LEU A 150 -17.81 6.80 -5.19
C LEU A 150 -16.68 7.29 -4.28
N ILE A 151 -15.46 6.83 -4.55
CA ILE A 151 -14.27 7.20 -3.81
C ILE A 151 -13.94 8.68 -4.07
N GLN A 152 -14.02 9.12 -5.32
CA GLN A 152 -13.71 10.50 -5.71
C GLN A 152 -14.65 11.53 -5.08
N GLU A 153 -15.95 11.25 -5.08
CA GLU A 153 -16.93 12.18 -4.52
C GLU A 153 -16.80 12.33 -3.00
N ARG A 154 -16.42 11.26 -2.30
CA ARG A 154 -16.47 11.22 -0.84
C ARG A 154 -15.12 11.45 -0.17
N PHE A 155 -14.05 10.85 -0.68
CA PHE A 155 -12.71 10.94 -0.08
C PHE A 155 -11.60 10.70 -1.12
N PRO A 156 -11.27 11.72 -1.95
CA PRO A 156 -10.42 11.53 -3.13
C PRO A 156 -8.93 11.33 -2.83
N VAL A 157 -8.48 11.67 -1.61
CA VAL A 157 -7.07 11.63 -1.21
C VAL A 157 -6.71 10.25 -0.63
N VAL A 158 -6.69 9.24 -1.49
CA VAL A 158 -6.37 7.85 -1.13
C VAL A 158 -5.37 7.20 -2.07
N THR A 159 -4.71 6.16 -1.57
CA THR A 159 -4.05 5.16 -2.42
C THR A 159 -4.96 3.95 -2.53
N LEU A 160 -5.21 3.50 -3.76
CA LEU A 160 -5.99 2.30 -4.03
C LEU A 160 -5.08 1.08 -4.07
N SER A 161 -5.48 0.02 -3.39
CA SER A 161 -4.84 -1.30 -3.44
C SER A 161 -5.89 -2.34 -3.89
N PRO A 162 -6.22 -2.40 -5.19
CA PRO A 162 -7.29 -3.25 -5.68
C PRO A 162 -6.88 -4.73 -5.64
N GLY A 163 -7.50 -5.50 -4.75
CA GLY A 163 -7.37 -6.95 -4.68
C GLY A 163 -8.49 -7.64 -5.45
N TRP A 164 -8.17 -8.65 -6.25
CA TRP A 164 -9.18 -9.31 -7.10
C TRP A 164 -9.34 -10.75 -6.63
N LYS A 165 -10.59 -11.19 -6.37
CA LYS A 165 -10.88 -12.60 -6.09
C LYS A 165 -10.49 -13.44 -7.32
N VAL A 166 -9.38 -14.16 -7.20
CA VAL A 166 -8.94 -15.11 -8.21
C VAL A 166 -9.96 -16.25 -8.28
N SER A 167 -10.82 -16.29 -9.29
CA SER A 167 -11.51 -17.54 -9.61
C SER A 167 -10.45 -18.49 -10.19
N VAL A 168 -10.13 -19.54 -9.42
CA VAL A 168 -9.17 -20.61 -9.74
C VAL A 168 -9.54 -21.40 -11.02
N THR A 169 -10.56 -21.00 -11.76
CA THR A 169 -11.04 -21.66 -12.98
C THR A 169 -10.28 -21.31 -14.26
N ASN A 170 -9.40 -20.29 -14.25
CA ASN A 170 -8.70 -19.82 -15.47
C ASN A 170 -7.18 -20.06 -15.48
N THR A 171 -6.68 -21.09 -14.78
CA THR A 171 -5.26 -21.46 -14.82
C THR A 171 -4.84 -22.16 -16.13
N ALA A 172 -5.76 -22.34 -17.10
CA ALA A 172 -5.50 -23.09 -18.32
C ALA A 172 -5.02 -22.24 -19.51
N GLN A 173 -5.19 -20.92 -19.49
CA GLN A 173 -4.74 -20.04 -20.58
C GLN A 173 -3.89 -18.90 -20.01
N GLY A 174 -2.70 -18.75 -20.59
CA GLY A 174 -1.57 -17.99 -20.06
C GLY A 174 -1.86 -16.54 -19.64
N SER A 175 -0.90 -16.00 -18.92
CA SER A 175 -0.84 -14.73 -18.18
C SER A 175 -1.19 -13.43 -18.92
N THR A 176 -1.60 -13.45 -20.18
CA THR A 176 -1.73 -12.27 -21.03
C THR A 176 -3.07 -11.51 -20.87
N PRO A 177 -4.25 -12.17 -20.87
CA PRO A 177 -5.53 -11.47 -20.70
C PRO A 177 -5.69 -10.81 -19.32
N TYR A 178 -5.00 -11.34 -18.31
CA TYR A 178 -5.06 -10.88 -16.92
C TYR A 178 -4.50 -9.45 -16.74
N ILE A 179 -3.40 -9.09 -17.40
CA ILE A 179 -2.78 -7.75 -17.26
C ILE A 179 -3.51 -6.66 -18.05
N TYR A 180 -4.17 -7.00 -19.17
CA TYR A 180 -4.93 -6.01 -19.93
C TYR A 180 -6.20 -5.56 -19.18
N CYS A 181 -6.88 -6.46 -18.46
CA CYS A 181 -8.00 -6.06 -17.60
C CYS A 181 -7.57 -5.16 -16.44
N ILE A 182 -6.31 -5.24 -15.97
CA ILE A 182 -5.80 -4.43 -14.84
C ILE A 182 -5.69 -2.94 -15.21
N THR A 183 -5.36 -2.61 -16.46
CA THR A 183 -5.16 -1.22 -16.89
C THR A 183 -6.45 -0.52 -17.32
N GLU A 184 -7.48 -1.26 -17.73
CA GLU A 184 -8.73 -0.65 -18.22
C GLU A 184 -9.67 -0.20 -17.08
N GLY A 185 -9.43 -0.66 -15.85
CA GLY A 185 -10.36 -0.49 -14.73
C GLY A 185 -9.94 0.40 -13.57
N VAL A 186 -8.76 1.03 -13.68
CA VAL A 186 -8.25 1.92 -12.65
C VAL A 186 -7.76 3.17 -13.34
N SER A 187 -8.45 4.30 -13.14
CA SER A 187 -8.00 5.57 -13.70
C SER A 187 -6.76 6.06 -12.97
N ASP A 188 -5.61 5.95 -13.62
CA ASP A 188 -4.31 6.45 -13.13
C ASP A 188 -4.25 7.98 -13.05
N GLN A 189 -5.27 8.66 -13.57
CA GLN A 189 -5.41 10.11 -13.53
C GLN A 189 -5.77 10.63 -12.12
N LEU A 190 -6.35 9.78 -11.26
CA LEU A 190 -7.09 10.27 -10.09
C LEU A 190 -6.48 9.82 -8.76
N HIS A 191 -5.90 8.61 -8.69
CA HIS A 191 -5.37 8.06 -7.44
C HIS A 191 -3.94 7.55 -7.58
N LEU A 192 -3.25 7.40 -6.44
CA LEU A 192 -2.08 6.51 -6.38
C LEU A 192 -2.60 5.08 -6.36
N VAL A 193 -1.91 4.16 -7.04
CA VAL A 193 -2.34 2.75 -7.12
C VAL A 193 -1.18 1.85 -6.77
N THR A 194 -1.41 0.91 -5.87
CA THR A 194 -0.49 -0.20 -5.62
C THR A 194 -1.16 -1.51 -5.98
N PHE A 195 -0.57 -2.28 -6.88
CA PHE A 195 -1.15 -3.55 -7.30
C PHE A 195 -0.69 -4.66 -6.36
N PRO A 196 -1.61 -5.33 -5.62
CA PRO A 196 -1.24 -6.47 -4.79
C PRO A 196 -0.86 -7.66 -5.68
N VAL A 197 0.35 -8.16 -5.51
CA VAL A 197 0.88 -9.30 -6.28
C VAL A 197 1.38 -10.35 -5.31
N HIS A 198 0.90 -11.60 -5.46
CA HIS A 198 1.40 -12.71 -4.65
C HIS A 198 2.90 -12.90 -4.91
N ALA A 199 3.72 -12.84 -3.87
CA ALA A 199 5.18 -12.79 -3.97
C ALA A 199 5.77 -14.00 -4.75
N LEU A 200 5.19 -15.19 -4.62
CA LEU A 200 5.60 -16.38 -5.39
C LEU A 200 5.40 -16.29 -6.91
N LEU A 201 4.51 -15.41 -7.38
CA LEU A 201 4.19 -15.28 -8.81
C LEU A 201 4.99 -14.16 -9.48
N VAL A 202 5.58 -13.26 -8.68
CA VAL A 202 6.17 -12.01 -9.16
C VAL A 202 7.26 -12.24 -10.20
N ARG A 203 8.10 -13.27 -10.00
CA ARG A 203 9.20 -13.59 -10.91
C ARG A 203 8.70 -14.06 -12.26
N LYS A 204 7.69 -14.95 -12.27
CA LYS A 204 7.08 -15.49 -13.49
C LYS A 204 6.29 -14.42 -14.26
N GLY A 205 5.62 -13.53 -13.53
CA GLY A 205 4.80 -12.45 -14.12
C GLY A 205 5.57 -11.18 -14.46
N TRP A 206 6.90 -11.12 -14.23
CA TRP A 206 7.67 -9.88 -14.22
C TRP A 206 7.55 -9.04 -15.51
N GLN A 207 7.57 -9.69 -16.68
CA GLN A 207 7.45 -8.97 -17.96
C GLN A 207 6.18 -8.10 -18.01
N HIS A 208 5.09 -8.60 -17.45
CA HIS A 208 3.82 -7.89 -17.46
C HIS A 208 3.74 -6.84 -16.34
N LEU A 209 4.27 -7.15 -15.16
CA LEU A 209 4.34 -6.19 -14.04
C LEU A 209 5.24 -5.00 -14.37
N SER A 210 6.38 -5.24 -15.03
CA SER A 210 7.27 -4.18 -15.50
C SER A 210 6.63 -3.33 -16.61
N TRP A 211 5.81 -3.92 -17.47
CA TRP A 211 5.01 -3.18 -18.43
C TRP A 211 3.95 -2.32 -17.74
N LEU A 212 3.24 -2.86 -16.75
CA LEU A 212 2.24 -2.16 -15.96
C LEU A 212 2.84 -0.94 -15.25
N LEU A 213 3.97 -1.11 -14.55
CA LEU A 213 4.68 -0.01 -13.91
C LEU A 213 5.16 1.06 -14.89
N ARG A 214 5.34 0.75 -16.18
CA ARG A 214 5.70 1.77 -17.18
C ARG A 214 4.52 2.61 -17.64
N GLN A 215 3.28 2.18 -17.39
CA GLN A 215 2.09 2.93 -17.83
C GLN A 215 1.90 4.24 -17.05
N SER A 216 2.23 4.25 -15.76
CA SER A 216 2.05 5.43 -14.92
C SER A 216 3.11 5.52 -13.82
N SER A 217 3.57 6.74 -13.51
CA SER A 217 4.43 6.99 -12.35
C SER A 217 3.68 6.84 -11.02
N ARG A 218 2.33 6.87 -11.05
CA ARG A 218 1.44 6.68 -9.90
C ARG A 218 1.24 5.22 -9.52
N PHE A 219 1.73 4.29 -10.34
CA PHE A 219 1.62 2.87 -10.11
C PHE A 219 2.78 2.33 -9.27
N SER A 220 2.47 1.41 -8.36
CA SER A 220 3.42 0.68 -7.53
C SER A 220 2.95 -0.77 -7.35
N LEU A 221 3.77 -1.63 -6.75
CA LEU A 221 3.40 -3.00 -6.40
C LEU A 221 3.38 -3.16 -4.88
N THR A 222 2.44 -3.95 -4.35
CA THR A 222 2.50 -4.49 -2.99
C THR A 222 2.72 -5.99 -3.10
N LEU A 223 3.93 -6.47 -2.80
CA LEU A 223 4.21 -7.90 -2.81
C LEU A 223 3.74 -8.51 -1.49
N TRP A 224 2.71 -9.36 -1.55
CA TRP A 224 2.16 -9.99 -0.36
C TRP A 224 2.50 -11.49 -0.32
N GLN A 225 2.71 -12.02 0.89
CA GLN A 225 2.88 -13.46 1.09
C GLN A 225 1.61 -14.12 1.63
N GLY A 226 1.29 -15.31 1.09
CA GLY A 226 0.39 -16.24 1.75
C GLY A 226 1.12 -17.08 2.81
N SER A 227 0.68 -18.32 2.99
CA SER A 227 1.27 -19.25 3.97
C SER A 227 2.66 -19.77 3.60
N ILE A 228 3.10 -19.57 2.36
CA ILE A 228 4.38 -20.05 1.85
C ILE A 228 5.34 -18.87 1.72
N HIS A 229 6.50 -19.01 2.35
CA HIS A 229 7.58 -18.03 2.29
C HIS A 229 8.14 -17.90 0.86
N PRO A 230 8.25 -16.67 0.32
CA PRO A 230 8.88 -16.46 -0.98
C PRO A 230 10.40 -16.57 -0.90
N ASN A 231 11.01 -16.87 -2.04
CA ASN A 231 12.48 -16.87 -2.15
C ASN A 231 13.02 -15.45 -2.06
N VAL A 232 14.05 -15.25 -1.23
CA VAL A 232 14.76 -13.97 -1.14
C VAL A 232 15.32 -13.52 -2.50
N SER A 233 15.78 -14.47 -3.34
CA SER A 233 16.27 -14.17 -4.69
C SER A 233 15.22 -13.56 -5.61
N ASP A 234 13.94 -13.94 -5.45
CA ASP A 234 12.86 -13.40 -6.26
C ASP A 234 12.47 -11.99 -5.78
N LEU A 235 12.50 -11.75 -4.46
CA LEU A 235 12.30 -10.41 -3.89
C LEU A 235 13.42 -9.44 -4.29
N LEU A 236 14.68 -9.90 -4.25
CA LEU A 236 15.84 -9.14 -4.72
C LEU A 236 15.74 -8.84 -6.21
N PHE A 237 15.34 -9.81 -7.03
CA PHE A 237 15.14 -9.58 -8.45
C PHE A 237 14.15 -8.44 -8.71
N VAL A 238 13.01 -8.41 -8.03
CA VAL A 238 12.04 -7.31 -8.18
C VAL A 238 12.64 -5.99 -7.72
N ARG A 239 13.33 -6.00 -6.57
CA ARG A 239 13.99 -4.81 -6.02
C ARG A 239 15.02 -4.23 -6.97
N ASP A 240 15.83 -5.08 -7.59
CA ASP A 240 16.91 -4.66 -8.50
C ASP A 240 16.36 -4.13 -9.84
N ASN A 241 15.11 -4.47 -10.18
CA ASN A 241 14.47 -4.06 -11.42
C ASN A 241 13.32 -3.05 -11.23
N THR A 242 13.15 -2.51 -10.01
CA THR A 242 12.12 -1.50 -9.68
C THR A 242 12.72 -0.35 -8.90
N HIS A 243 12.19 0.86 -9.07
CA HIS A 243 12.58 1.96 -8.17
C HIS A 243 12.11 1.65 -6.73
N PRO A 244 12.92 1.85 -5.67
CA PRO A 244 12.55 1.48 -4.30
C PRO A 244 11.26 2.10 -3.77
N SER A 245 10.85 3.26 -4.30
CA SER A 245 9.59 3.92 -3.93
C SER A 245 8.35 3.34 -4.63
N ARG A 246 8.52 2.39 -5.55
CA ARG A 246 7.44 1.81 -6.38
C ARG A 246 7.13 0.36 -6.05
N VAL A 247 7.67 -0.15 -4.94
CA VAL A 247 7.38 -1.50 -4.46
C VAL A 247 7.37 -1.54 -2.93
N TYR A 248 6.28 -2.04 -2.37
CA TYR A 248 6.10 -2.34 -0.95
C TYR A 248 6.16 -3.85 -0.73
N TYR A 249 6.55 -4.23 0.48
CA TYR A 249 6.74 -5.63 0.86
C TYR A 249 5.90 -5.96 2.09
N ASP A 250 4.87 -6.76 1.87
CA ASP A 250 3.99 -7.34 2.88
C ASP A 250 4.40 -8.81 3.09
N ILE A 251 5.58 -8.96 3.69
CA ILE A 251 6.31 -10.23 3.85
C ILE A 251 6.56 -10.45 5.34
N TYR A 252 6.31 -11.67 5.83
CA TYR A 252 6.46 -12.01 7.24
C TYR A 252 7.84 -12.58 7.55
N GLU A 253 8.19 -12.58 8.84
CA GLU A 253 9.40 -13.20 9.33
C GLU A 253 9.36 -14.73 9.20
N PRO A 254 10.51 -15.40 8.97
CA PRO A 254 11.87 -14.84 8.95
C PRO A 254 12.34 -14.29 7.60
N THR A 255 11.53 -14.42 6.53
CA THR A 255 11.93 -14.05 5.16
C THR A 255 12.21 -12.55 5.03
N LEU A 256 11.44 -11.71 5.73
CA LEU A 256 11.65 -10.26 5.69
C LEU A 256 13.04 -9.86 6.20
N SER A 257 13.48 -10.41 7.34
CA SER A 257 14.81 -10.13 7.88
C SER A 257 15.92 -10.58 6.93
N LEU A 258 15.84 -11.81 6.40
CA LEU A 258 16.80 -12.32 5.42
C LEU A 258 16.86 -11.46 4.15
N PHE A 259 15.71 -10.98 3.69
CA PHE A 259 15.63 -10.09 2.54
C PHE A 259 16.25 -8.73 2.81
N LYS A 260 15.96 -8.11 3.96
CA LYS A 260 16.56 -6.83 4.38
C LYS A 260 18.08 -6.93 4.48
N GLU A 261 18.59 -8.01 5.06
CA GLU A 261 20.03 -8.26 5.14
C GLU A 261 20.66 -8.34 3.74
N ALA A 262 20.10 -9.17 2.86
CA ALA A 262 20.63 -9.36 1.51
C ALA A 262 20.58 -8.07 0.68
N ALA A 263 19.48 -7.31 0.76
CA ALA A 263 19.33 -6.02 0.10
C ALA A 263 20.37 -4.98 0.60
N GLY A 264 20.68 -4.99 1.90
CA GLY A 264 21.72 -4.15 2.49
C GLY A 264 23.12 -4.49 1.99
N GLN A 265 23.42 -5.77 1.77
CA GLN A 265 24.71 -6.21 1.22
C GLN A 265 24.89 -5.79 -0.25
N THR A 266 23.84 -5.91 -1.08
CA THR A 266 23.87 -5.48 -2.49
C THR A 266 24.18 -3.99 -2.63
N LEU A 267 23.58 -3.15 -1.77
CA LEU A 267 23.90 -1.72 -1.73
C LEU A 267 25.38 -1.48 -1.41
N LYS A 268 25.91 -2.11 -0.36
CA LYS A 268 27.33 -1.96 0.03
C LYS A 268 28.29 -2.33 -1.11
N LYS A 269 28.04 -3.46 -1.81
CA LYS A 269 28.83 -3.88 -2.98
C LYS A 269 28.77 -2.87 -4.13
N THR A 270 27.59 -2.32 -4.41
CA THR A 270 27.39 -1.32 -5.45
C THR A 270 28.13 -0.02 -5.14
N PHE A 271 28.08 0.44 -3.88
CA PHE A 271 28.82 1.62 -3.42
C PHE A 271 30.34 1.41 -3.51
N GLN A 272 30.84 0.23 -3.13
CA GLN A 272 32.26 -0.11 -3.26
C GLN A 272 32.71 -0.14 -4.73
N SER A 273 31.94 -0.75 -5.62
CA SER A 273 32.22 -0.79 -7.07
C SER A 273 32.23 0.60 -7.71
N LYS A 274 31.24 1.45 -7.40
CA LYS A 274 31.20 2.85 -7.89
C LYS A 274 32.38 3.67 -7.38
N ARG A 275 32.80 3.49 -6.12
CA ARG A 275 33.97 4.17 -5.54
C ARG A 275 35.28 3.71 -6.22
N PHE A 276 35.39 2.43 -6.55
CA PHE A 276 36.53 1.88 -7.27
C PHE A 276 36.63 2.44 -8.71
N LEU A 277 35.52 2.48 -9.44
CA LEU A 277 35.43 3.09 -10.77
C LEU A 277 35.74 4.59 -10.77
N PHE A 278 35.29 5.32 -9.74
CA PHE A 278 35.59 6.75 -9.60
C PHE A 278 37.08 6.99 -9.31
N SER A 279 37.69 6.16 -8.47
CA SER A 279 39.13 6.17 -8.20
C SER A 279 39.97 5.94 -9.47
N GLN A 280 39.55 4.99 -10.33
CA GLN A 280 40.23 4.74 -11.62
C GLN A 280 40.10 5.90 -12.63
N ARG A 281 38.99 6.65 -12.61
CA ARG A 281 38.81 7.85 -13.46
C ARG A 281 39.59 9.06 -12.97
N CYS A 282 39.72 9.26 -11.66
CA CYS A 282 40.59 10.32 -11.11
C CYS A 282 42.09 9.97 -11.18
N GLY A 283 42.45 8.69 -11.22
CA GLY A 283 43.84 8.24 -11.35
C GLY A 283 44.44 8.39 -12.75
N THR A 284 43.62 8.56 -13.80
CA THR A 284 44.07 8.61 -15.20
C THR A 284 44.24 10.04 -15.74
N THR A 285 43.99 11.09 -14.95
CA THR A 285 44.07 12.49 -15.41
C THR A 285 45.38 13.23 -15.06
N ASN A 286 46.39 12.56 -14.46
CA ASN A 286 47.61 13.22 -13.98
C ASN A 286 48.94 12.69 -14.57
N GLN A 287 48.92 12.03 -15.74
CA GLN A 287 50.15 11.64 -16.45
C GLN A 287 50.14 12.04 -17.92
N SER A 288 50.00 13.33 -18.23
CA SER A 288 50.43 13.87 -19.53
C SER A 288 50.44 15.40 -19.53
N ARG A 289 51.35 16.01 -18.76
CA ARG A 289 51.78 17.41 -18.95
C ARG A 289 53.09 17.65 -18.20
N PHE A 290 54.18 17.06 -18.69
CA PHE A 290 55.55 17.54 -18.50
C PHE A 290 56.44 16.81 -19.51
N ARG A 291 56.49 17.34 -20.73
CA ARG A 291 57.68 17.38 -21.60
C ARG A 291 57.52 18.59 -22.51
#